data_AF-A0AA96JH17-F1
#
_entry.id   AF-A0AA96JH17-F1
#
_cell.length_a   1.000
_cell.length_b   1.000
_cell.length_c   1.000
_cell.angle_alpha   90.00
_cell.angle_beta   90.00
_cell.angle_gamma   90.00
#
_symmetry.space_group_name_H-M   'P 1'
#
loop_
_entity.id
_entity.type
_entity.pdbx_description
1 polymer ?
#
loop_
_entity_poly.entity_id
_entity_poly.type
_entity_poly.pdbx_seq_one_letter_code
_entity_poly.pdbx_strand_id
1 'polypeptide(L)'
;MSESATSGVRAMSVAAAFAGMRGVAPVVFRAGCPDCRGRFELAASALRLAIGASSRTTFYSFTCPDCGAVVRKPAGERIVELLTGGGVSTLRLHSTL
;
A
#
# COMPACT_ATOMS: atom_id res chain seq x y z
N MET A 1 38.82 41.06 -22.34
CA MET A 1 38.24 40.91 -20.99
C MET A 1 36.90 40.25 -21.23
N SER A 2 36.75 38.91 -21.19
CA SER A 2 37.09 37.98 -20.09
C SER A 2 36.43 38.50 -18.81
N GLU A 3 35.47 37.84 -18.16
CA GLU A 3 35.46 36.48 -17.58
C GLU A 3 33.97 36.03 -17.43
N SER A 4 33.56 34.80 -17.77
CA SER A 4 33.50 33.61 -16.86
C SER A 4 32.73 33.92 -15.55
N ALA A 5 31.71 33.18 -15.08
CA ALA A 5 31.70 31.75 -14.80
C ALA A 5 30.40 31.34 -14.06
N THR A 6 29.81 30.20 -14.46
CA THR A 6 29.06 29.20 -13.64
C THR A 6 27.69 29.62 -13.06
N SER A 7 26.74 28.72 -12.82
CA SER A 7 26.84 27.33 -12.40
C SER A 7 25.51 26.63 -12.67
N GLY A 8 25.58 25.39 -13.12
CA GLY A 8 24.43 24.57 -13.50
C GLY A 8 23.37 24.47 -12.41
N VAL A 9 22.14 24.20 -12.85
CA VAL A 9 21.11 23.64 -11.99
C VAL A 9 21.70 22.36 -11.40
N ARG A 10 22.23 22.46 -10.18
CA ARG A 10 22.88 21.35 -9.49
C ARG A 10 21.78 20.33 -9.27
N ALA A 11 21.90 19.15 -9.90
CA ALA A 11 20.93 18.08 -9.73
C ALA A 11 20.72 17.85 -8.23
N MET A 12 19.52 18.14 -7.76
CA MET A 12 19.15 17.98 -6.37
C MET A 12 18.97 16.48 -6.14
N SER A 13 19.70 15.91 -5.18
CA SER A 13 19.50 14.49 -4.87
C SER A 13 18.15 14.30 -4.20
N VAL A 14 17.52 13.15 -4.45
CA VAL A 14 16.25 12.75 -3.80
C VAL A 14 16.41 12.80 -2.27
N ALA A 15 17.55 12.36 -1.75
CA ALA A 15 17.89 12.46 -0.33
C ALA A 15 17.88 13.91 0.17
N ALA A 16 18.47 14.85 -0.58
CA ALA A 16 18.48 16.27 -0.21
C ALA A 16 17.07 16.90 -0.26
N ALA A 17 16.25 16.51 -1.23
CA ALA A 17 14.86 16.97 -1.33
C ALA A 17 14.00 16.55 -0.12
N PHE A 18 14.32 15.39 0.48
CA PHE A 18 13.52 14.78 1.54
C PHE A 18 14.17 14.80 2.93
N ALA A 19 15.34 15.42 3.10
CA ALA A 19 16.09 15.45 4.36
C ALA A 19 15.31 16.04 5.56
N GLY A 20 14.25 16.82 5.30
CA GLY A 20 13.38 17.40 6.33
C GLY A 20 12.11 16.60 6.65
N MET A 21 11.81 15.51 5.92
CA MET A 21 10.59 14.73 6.15
C MET A 21 10.75 13.86 7.40
N ARG A 22 9.97 14.16 8.44
CA ARG A 22 10.03 13.47 9.74
C ARG A 22 9.10 12.26 9.85
N GLY A 23 8.22 12.05 8.86
CA GLY A 23 7.31 10.91 8.80
C GLY A 23 6.19 11.14 7.79
N VAL A 24 5.62 10.05 7.28
CA VAL A 24 4.40 10.05 6.49
C VAL A 24 3.27 9.57 7.39
N ALA A 25 2.13 10.29 7.40
CA ALA A 25 0.97 9.86 8.16
C ALA A 25 0.52 8.47 7.69
N PRO A 26 0.28 7.51 8.60
CA PRO A 26 -0.10 6.16 8.22
C PRO A 26 -1.47 6.17 7.52
N VAL A 27 -1.54 5.55 6.34
CA VAL A 27 -2.81 5.34 5.65
C VAL A 27 -3.64 4.32 6.45
N VAL A 28 -4.87 4.71 6.77
CA VAL A 28 -5.84 3.86 7.47
C VAL A 28 -6.92 3.38 6.52
N PHE A 29 -7.28 2.10 6.64
CA PHE A 29 -8.27 1.44 5.81
C PHE A 29 -9.46 1.02 6.65
N ARG A 30 -10.66 1.37 6.21
CA ARG A 30 -11.91 0.95 6.86
C ARG A 30 -12.31 -0.43 6.39
N ALA A 31 -12.40 -1.38 7.30
CA ALA A 31 -12.80 -2.75 7.03
C ALA A 31 -13.96 -3.17 7.93
N GLY A 32 -14.96 -3.83 7.34
CA GLY A 32 -16.05 -4.47 8.07
C GLY A 32 -15.86 -5.98 8.15
N CYS A 33 -15.97 -6.55 9.34
CA CYS A 33 -15.99 -8.01 9.54
C CYS A 33 -17.39 -8.56 9.24
N PRO A 34 -17.55 -9.57 8.37
CA PRO A 34 -18.85 -10.18 8.09
C PRO A 34 -19.39 -11.01 9.26
N ASP A 35 -18.53 -11.53 10.14
CA ASP A 35 -18.89 -12.41 11.25
C ASP A 35 -19.47 -11.64 12.44
N CYS A 36 -18.73 -10.67 12.99
CA CYS A 36 -19.19 -9.87 14.13
C CYS A 36 -19.88 -8.56 13.71
N ARG A 37 -19.90 -8.23 12.42
CA ARG A 37 -20.41 -6.95 11.85
C ARG A 37 -19.75 -5.68 12.38
N GLY A 38 -18.64 -5.81 13.11
CA GLY A 38 -17.82 -4.69 13.54
C GLY A 38 -17.16 -3.96 12.37
N ARG A 39 -16.91 -2.66 12.56
CA ARG A 39 -16.17 -1.80 11.63
C ARG A 39 -14.88 -1.35 12.29
N PHE A 40 -13.77 -1.49 11.59
CA PHE A 40 -12.44 -1.26 12.12
C PHE A 40 -11.62 -0.39 11.18
N GLU A 41 -10.71 0.37 11.75
CA GLU A 41 -9.66 1.06 11.03
C GLU A 41 -8.38 0.24 11.15
N LEU A 42 -7.86 -0.21 10.01
CA LEU A 42 -6.69 -1.07 9.92
C LEU A 42 -5.55 -0.31 9.25
N ALA A 43 -4.35 -0.44 9.81
CA ALA A 43 -3.14 0.01 9.13
C ALA A 43 -2.83 -0.87 7.91
N ALA A 44 -2.05 -0.35 6.97
CA ALA A 44 -1.60 -1.10 5.79
C ALA A 44 -0.95 -2.45 6.13
N SER A 45 -0.24 -2.54 7.25
CA SER A 45 0.43 -3.75 7.73
C SER A 45 -0.51 -4.85 8.22
N ALA A 46 -1.74 -4.51 8.60
CA ALA A 46 -2.76 -5.47 9.05
C ALA A 46 -3.51 -6.12 7.88
N LEU A 47 -3.33 -5.60 6.67
CA LEU A 47 -3.92 -6.12 5.44
C LEU A 47 -2.88 -6.88 4.62
N ARG A 48 -3.33 -7.91 3.91
CA ARG A 48 -2.51 -8.63 2.94
C ARG A 48 -3.26 -8.69 1.61
N LEU A 49 -2.61 -8.26 0.54
CA LEU A 49 -3.16 -8.32 -0.81
C LEU A 49 -2.46 -9.43 -1.59
N ALA A 50 -3.23 -10.42 -2.05
CA ALA A 50 -2.76 -11.46 -2.96
C ALA A 50 -3.31 -11.20 -4.37
N ILE A 51 -2.42 -11.08 -5.35
CA ILE A 51 -2.75 -10.82 -6.75
C ILE A 51 -2.47 -12.09 -7.54
N GLY A 52 -3.53 -12.67 -8.12
CA GLY A 52 -3.42 -13.84 -9.00
C GLY A 52 -3.40 -13.44 -10.49
N ALA A 53 -3.49 -14.44 -11.38
CA ALA A 53 -3.50 -14.21 -12.83
C ALA A 53 -4.75 -13.46 -13.33
N SER A 54 -5.82 -13.43 -12.55
CA SER A 54 -7.08 -12.72 -12.85
C SER A 54 -7.65 -12.01 -11.62
N SER A 55 -8.60 -11.10 -11.82
CA SER A 55 -9.36 -10.44 -10.75
C SER A 55 -10.11 -11.44 -9.86
N ARG A 56 -10.62 -12.55 -10.42
CA ARG A 56 -11.27 -13.63 -9.66
C ARG A 56 -10.32 -14.35 -8.70
N THR A 57 -9.03 -14.38 -9.04
CA THR A 57 -7.97 -14.97 -8.20
C THR A 57 -7.27 -13.94 -7.30
N THR A 58 -7.71 -12.68 -7.32
CA THR A 58 -7.13 -11.59 -6.55
C THR A 58 -8.01 -11.27 -5.34
N PHE A 59 -7.41 -11.22 -4.16
CA PHE A 59 -8.12 -11.06 -2.91
C PHE A 59 -7.26 -10.34 -1.88
N TYR A 60 -7.91 -9.61 -0.99
CA TYR A 60 -7.28 -9.13 0.23
C TYR A 60 -7.82 -9.91 1.43
N SER A 61 -6.99 -10.05 2.45
CA SER A 61 -7.37 -10.62 3.73
C SER A 61 -6.88 -9.79 4.90
N PHE A 62 -7.61 -9.89 6.00
CA PHE A 62 -7.26 -9.33 7.29
C PHE A 62 -7.85 -10.19 8.40
N THR A 63 -7.27 -10.10 9.59
CA THR A 63 -7.81 -10.73 10.80
C THR A 63 -8.64 -9.71 11.56
N CYS A 64 -9.88 -10.05 11.89
CA CYS A 64 -10.72 -9.17 12.71
C CYS A 64 -10.16 -9.07 14.14
N PRO A 65 -9.92 -7.86 14.67
CA PRO A 65 -9.38 -7.70 16.02
C PRO A 65 -10.38 -8.07 17.13
N ASP A 66 -11.69 -8.02 16.86
CA ASP A 66 -12.71 -8.31 17.87
C ASP A 66 -13.00 -9.81 18.01
N CYS A 67 -13.22 -10.51 16.89
CA CYS A 67 -13.60 -11.93 16.91
C CYS A 67 -12.50 -12.89 16.45
N GLY A 68 -11.36 -12.38 15.98
CA GLY A 68 -10.25 -13.19 15.48
C GLY A 68 -10.49 -13.87 14.13
N ALA A 69 -11.66 -13.67 13.50
CA ALA A 69 -11.99 -14.29 12.22
C ALA A 69 -11.08 -13.79 11.08
N VAL A 70 -10.63 -14.70 10.23
CA VAL A 70 -9.86 -14.36 9.02
C VAL A 70 -10.84 -14.04 7.90
N VAL A 71 -10.93 -12.76 7.54
CA VAL A 71 -11.85 -12.26 6.53
C VAL A 71 -11.12 -12.19 5.19
N ARG A 72 -11.71 -12.77 4.14
CA ARG A 72 -11.20 -12.73 2.77
C ARG A 72 -12.22 -12.05 1.86
N LYS A 73 -11.78 -11.06 1.10
CA LYS A 73 -12.64 -10.30 0.18
C LYS A 73 -11.99 -10.23 -1.21
N PRO A 74 -12.78 -10.37 -2.29
CA PRO A 74 -12.26 -10.22 -3.64
C PRO A 74 -11.76 -8.79 -3.86
N ALA A 75 -10.63 -8.66 -4.55
CA ALA A 75 -10.03 -7.37 -4.87
C ALA A 75 -10.15 -7.12 -6.37
N GLY A 76 -11.04 -6.20 -6.75
CA GLY A 76 -11.07 -5.66 -8.11
C GLY A 76 -9.90 -4.71 -8.36
N GLU A 77 -9.70 -4.33 -9.62
CA GLU A 77 -8.58 -3.46 -10.06
C GLU A 77 -8.46 -2.20 -9.21
N ARG A 78 -9.58 -1.50 -8.96
CA ARG A 78 -9.58 -0.29 -8.15
C ARG A 78 -9.13 -0.51 -6.70
N ILE A 79 -9.50 -1.65 -6.11
CA ILE A 79 -9.08 -2.00 -4.74
C ILE A 79 -7.59 -2.34 -4.72
N VAL A 80 -7.09 -3.05 -5.74
CA VAL A 80 -5.67 -3.36 -5.89
C VAL A 80 -4.84 -2.08 -5.94
N GLU A 81 -5.24 -1.11 -6.76
CA GLU A 81 -4.56 0.18 -6.85
C GLU A 81 -4.51 0.90 -5.50
N LEU A 82 -5.64 1.01 -4.81
CA LEU A 82 -5.73 1.72 -3.53
C LEU A 82 -4.89 1.05 -2.43
N LEU A 83 -4.95 -0.28 -2.33
CA LEU A 83 -4.19 -1.02 -1.31
C LEU A 83 -2.69 -0.99 -1.63
N THR A 84 -2.31 -1.15 -2.89
CA THR A 84 -0.89 -1.11 -3.30
C THR A 84 -0.31 0.29 -3.11
N GLY A 85 -1.03 1.34 -3.52
CA GLY A 85 -0.62 2.72 -3.33
C GLY A 85 -0.54 3.14 -1.86
N GLY A 86 -1.37 2.56 -1.00
CA GLY A 86 -1.33 2.78 0.44
C GLY A 86 -0.32 1.91 1.20
N GLY A 87 0.53 1.15 0.50
CA GLY A 87 1.64 0.41 1.11
C GLY A 87 1.26 -0.94 1.73
N VAL A 88 0.12 -1.52 1.35
CA VAL A 88 -0.27 -2.87 1.80
C VAL A 88 0.71 -3.90 1.23
N SER A 89 1.08 -4.89 2.05
CA SER A 89 1.97 -5.98 1.60
C SER A 89 1.31 -6.77 0.47
N THR A 90 1.93 -6.75 -0.70
CA THR A 90 1.44 -7.40 -1.91
C THR A 90 2.20 -8.70 -2.19
N LEU A 91 1.46 -9.79 -2.34
CA LEU A 91 1.96 -11.08 -2.78
C LEU A 91 1.43 -11.34 -4.19
N ARG A 92 2.34 -11.45 -5.18
CA ARG A 92 1.99 -11.91 -6.52
C ARG A 92 2.08 -13.43 -6.57
N LEU A 93 0.95 -14.07 -6.85
CA LEU A 93 0.88 -15.52 -7.02
C LEU A 93 1.29 -15.85 -8.45
N HIS A 94 2.46 -16.45 -8.60
CA HIS A 94 2.86 -17.05 -9.86
C HIS A 94 2.12 -18.37 -10.02
N SER A 95 1.34 -18.50 -11.10
CA SER A 95 0.75 -19.78 -11.46
C SER A 95 1.85 -20.65 -12.06
N THR A 96 2.49 -21.49 -11.26
CA THR A 96 3.27 -22.63 -11.76
C THR A 96 2.28 -23.69 -12.20
N LEU A 97 1.87 -23.64 -13.47
CA LEU A 97 1.27 -24.77 -14.16
C LEU A 97 2.38 -25.73 -14.61
#